data_AF-A0A7X6D6Q7-F1
#
_entry.id   AF-A0A7X6D6Q7-F1
#
_cell.length_a   1.000
_cell.length_b   1.000
_cell.length_c   1.000
_cell.angle_alpha   90.00
_cell.angle_beta   90.00
_cell.angle_gamma   90.00
#
_symmetry.space_group_name_H-M   'P 1'
#
loop_
_entity.id
_entity.type
_entity.pdbx_description
1 polymer ?
#
loop_
_entity_poly.entity_id
_entity_poly.type
_entity_poly.pdbx_seq_one_letter_code
_entity_poly.pdbx_strand_id
1 'polypeptide(L)' 'MNRIYIDSQGKNTTIDLPQYGEVRIIVKDGKVIRTEVTKSELID' A
#
# COMPACT_ATOMS: atom_id res chain seq x y z
N MET A 1 7.45 -11.94 -1.03
CA MET A 1 6.86 -10.69 -0.50
C MET A 1 6.02 -10.07 -1.60
N ASN A 2 4.75 -9.80 -1.34
CA ASN A 2 3.87 -9.15 -2.31
C ASN A 2 4.06 -7.63 -2.21
N ARG A 3 4.06 -6.94 -3.35
CA ARG A 3 4.28 -5.50 -3.44
C ARG A 3 3.28 -4.87 -4.40
N ILE A 4 2.88 -3.63 -4.10
CA ILE A 4 2.14 -2.79 -5.02
C ILE A 4 3.06 -1.70 -5.55
N TYR A 5 2.99 -1.48 -6.86
CA TYR A 5 3.69 -0.41 -7.55
C TYR A 5 2.67 0.59 -8.11
N ILE A 6 2.88 1.86 -7.79
CA ILE A 6 2.07 2.96 -8.30
C ILE A 6 3.00 3.90 -9.07
N ASP A 7 2.75 4.01 -10.39
CA ASP A 7 3.37 5.00 -11.25
C ASP A 7 2.48 6.24 -11.34
N SER A 8 3.05 7.36 -10.91
CA SER A 8 2.43 8.67 -10.86
C SER A 8 3.31 9.65 -11.64
N GLN A 9 3.08 9.74 -12.95
CA GLN A 9 3.83 10.67 -13.83
C GLN A 9 5.35 10.62 -13.59
N GLY A 10 5.92 9.42 -13.49
CA GLY A 10 7.36 9.22 -13.28
C GLY A 10 7.83 9.24 -11.82
N LYS A 11 6.91 9.40 -10.84
CA LYS A 11 7.20 9.21 -9.42
C LYS A 11 6.70 7.85 -8.96
N ASN A 12 7.65 6.97 -8.66
CA ASN A 12 7.36 5.59 -8.29
C ASN A 12 7.19 5.48 -6.78
N THR A 13 6.05 4.92 -6.35
CA THR A 13 5.82 4.56 -4.95
C THR A 13 5.73 3.05 -4.83
N THR A 14 6.55 2.47 -3.96
CA THR A 14 6.52 1.04 -3.63
C THR A 14 5.95 0.86 -2.24
N ILE A 15 4.94 0.01 -2.13
CA ILE A 15 4.31 -0.31 -0.85
C ILE A 15 4.44 -1.82 -0.63
N ASP A 16 5.08 -2.19 0.47
CA ASP A 16 5.16 -3.59 0.91
C ASP A 16 3.83 -4.02 1.53
N LEU A 17 3.30 -5.16 1.08
CA LEU A 17 2.07 -5.70 1.61
C LEU A 17 2.35 -6.55 2.86
N PRO A 18 1.50 -6.46 3.91
CA PRO A 18 1.57 -7.40 5.02
C PRO A 18 1.16 -8.80 4.54
N GLN A 19 1.54 -9.82 5.32
CA GLN A 19 1.15 -11.20 5.03
C GLN A 19 -0.38 -11.39 5.11
N TYR A 20 -1.02 -10.79 6.12
CA TYR A 20 -2.47 -10.67 6.26
C TYR A 20 -2.84 -9.28 6.76
N GLY A 21 -4.00 -8.79 6.35
CA GLY A 21 -4.50 -7.47 6.75
C GLY A 21 -5.02 -6.64 5.59
N GLU A 22 -5.22 -5.35 5.84
CA GLU A 22 -5.71 -4.36 4.87
C GLU A 22 -4.64 -3.30 4.60
N VAL A 23 -4.47 -2.94 3.34
CA VAL A 23 -3.68 -1.77 2.93
C VAL A 23 -4.59 -0.78 2.23
N ARG A 24 -4.77 0.40 2.81
CA ARG A 24 -5.55 1.50 2.23
C ARG A 24 -4.61 2.57 1.70
N ILE A 25 -4.80 2.92 0.44
CA ILE A 25 -3.96 3.89 -0.27
C ILE A 25 -4.85 5.06 -0.68
N ILE A 26 -4.48 6.27 -0.27
CA ILE A 26 -5.21 7.49 -0.63
C ILE A 26 -4.38 8.23 -1.67
N VAL A 27 -4.96 8.36 -2.86
CA VAL A 27 -4.36 9.04 -4.02
C VAL A 27 -5.11 10.33 -4.28
N LYS A 28 -4.38 11.44 -4.40
CA LYS A 28 -4.92 12.75 -4.75
C LYS A 28 -4.02 13.41 -5.78
N ASP A 29 -4.62 13.97 -6.82
CA ASP A 29 -3.92 14.65 -7.93
C ASP A 29 -2.82 13.76 -8.54
N GLY A 30 -3.15 12.48 -8.72
CA GLY A 30 -2.25 11.45 -9.23
C GLY A 30 -1.16 10.99 -8.27
N LYS A 31 -1.00 11.62 -7.08
CA LYS A 31 0.07 11.30 -6.12
C LYS A 31 -0.48 10.53 -4.92
N VAL A 32 0.30 9.57 -4.42
CA VAL A 32 0.02 8.92 -3.13
C VAL A 32 0.29 9.93 -2.02
N ILE A 33 -0.73 10.26 -1.23
CA ILE A 33 -0.62 11.19 -0.11
C ILE A 33 -0.66 10.51 1.26
N ARG A 34 -1.19 9.28 1.32
CA ARG A 34 -1.25 8.48 2.54
C ARG A 34 -1.36 7.00 2.24
N THR A 35 -0.71 6.21 3.09
CA THR A 35 -0.81 4.75 3.13
C THR A 35 -1.13 4.34 4.56
N GLU A 36 -2.16 3.54 4.74
CA GLU A 36 -2.55 2.96 6.02
C GLU A 36 -2.44 1.45 5.92
N VAL A 37 -1.80 0.82 6.90
CA VAL A 37 -1.60 -0.63 6.95
C VAL A 37 -2.18 -1.15 8.25
N THR A 38 -3.22 -1.96 8.15
CA THR A 38 -3.77 -2.71 9.27
C THR A 38 -3.30 -4.14 9.12
N LYS A 39 -2.48 -4.62 10.05
CA LYS A 39 -2.02 -6.02 10.06
C LYS A 39 -3.06 -6.88 10.77
N SER A 40 -3.33 -8.05 10.21
CA SER A 40 -4.13 -9.08 10.87
C SER A 40 -3.24 -10.29 11.13
N GLU A 41 -3.59 -11.06 12.15
CA GLU A 41 -2.95 -12.32 12.46
C GLU A 41 -3.98 -13.44 12.32
N LEU A 42 -3.53 -14.60 11.86
CA LEU A 42 -4.35 -15.80 11.97
C LEU A 42 -4.40 -16.19 13.44
N ILE A 43 -5.62 -16.38 13.97
CA ILE A 43 -5.80 -17.00 15.27
C ILE A 43 -5.85 -18.51 15.00
N ASP A 44 -4.88 -19.24 15.54
CA ASP A 44 -4.76 -20.71 15.50
C ASP A 44 -5.66 -21.36 16.57
#